data_AF-A0AAW9JLY4-F1
#
_entry.id   AF-A0AAW9JLY4-F1
#
_cell.length_a   1.000
_cell.length_b   1.000
_cell.length_c   1.000
_cell.angle_alpha   90.00
_cell.angle_beta   90.00
_cell.angle_gamma   90.00
#
_symmetry.space_group_name_H-M   'P 1'
#
loop_
_entity.id
_entity.type
_entity.pdbx_description
1 polymer ?
#
loop_
_entity_poly.entity_id
_entity_poly.type
_entity_poly.pdbx_seq_one_letter_code
_entity_poly.pdbx_strand_id
1 'polypeptide(L)'
;MRDKVVSIVVTAGSSKHYLVPEMQLKPILSYMKAQVLPEIVFIEGQDFNRHEIENIDIHFRLEKLVEDTVLMTEVYQEFKRKQEALLF
;
A
#
# COMPACT_ATOMS: atom_id res chain seq x y z
N MET A 1 -2.79 -9.63 10.48
CA MET A 1 -3.42 -8.51 9.74
C MET A 1 -4.70 -8.96 9.03
N ARG A 2 -5.43 -9.93 9.59
CA ARG A 2 -6.65 -10.43 8.96
C ARG A 2 -7.67 -9.29 8.88
N ASP A 3 -8.34 -9.18 7.74
CA ASP A 3 -9.37 -8.17 7.47
C ASP A 3 -8.87 -6.72 7.45
N LYS A 4 -7.55 -6.51 7.32
CA LYS A 4 -6.95 -5.19 7.17
C LYS A 4 -6.47 -4.98 5.74
N VAL A 5 -6.83 -3.84 5.18
CA VAL A 5 -6.30 -3.33 3.92
C VAL A 5 -4.96 -2.67 4.20
N VAL A 6 -3.95 -2.99 3.39
CA VAL A 6 -2.57 -2.52 3.59
C VAL A 6 -2.02 -2.05 2.25
N SER A 7 -1.48 -0.84 2.22
CA SER A 7 -0.68 -0.30 1.14
C SER A 7 0.80 -0.24 1.53
N ILE A 8 1.69 -0.19 0.54
CA ILE A 8 3.14 -0.25 0.75
C ILE A 8 3.78 0.99 0.17
N VAL A 9 4.58 1.66 1.01
CA VAL A 9 5.46 2.76 0.62
C VAL A 9 6.87 2.40 1.07
N VAL A 10 7.85 2.53 0.18
CA VAL A 10 9.25 2.24 0.50
C VAL A 10 10.18 3.30 -0.06
N THR A 11 11.28 3.52 0.65
CA THR A 11 12.41 4.32 0.18
C THR A 11 13.60 3.43 -0.12
N ALA A 12 14.36 3.72 -1.17
CA ALA A 12 15.59 2.99 -1.47
C ALA A 12 16.73 3.94 -1.90
N GLY A 13 17.96 3.53 -1.61
CA GLY A 13 19.15 4.25 -2.10
C GLY A 13 19.46 4.01 -3.58
N SER A 14 18.73 3.11 -4.26
CA SER A 14 18.91 2.79 -5.67
C SER A 14 17.71 2.01 -6.21
N SER A 15 17.38 2.25 -7.48
CA SER A 15 16.44 1.49 -8.31
C SER A 15 16.66 -0.03 -8.33
N LYS A 16 17.86 -0.53 -8.00
CA LYS A 16 18.14 -1.98 -7.91
C LYS A 16 17.26 -2.70 -6.88
N HIS A 17 16.71 -1.98 -5.90
CA HIS A 17 15.84 -2.54 -4.87
C HIS A 17 14.35 -2.47 -5.22
N TYR A 18 14.00 -2.08 -6.45
CA TYR A 18 12.60 -1.91 -6.86
C TYR A 18 11.71 -3.13 -6.61
N LEU A 19 12.25 -4.35 -6.82
CA LEU A 19 11.48 -5.59 -6.64
C LEU A 19 11.45 -6.11 -5.20
N VAL A 20 12.20 -5.49 -4.27
CA VAL A 20 12.28 -5.96 -2.88
C VAL A 20 10.92 -5.96 -2.17
N PRO A 21 10.09 -4.89 -2.26
CA PRO A 21 8.77 -4.89 -1.61
C PRO A 21 7.85 -5.97 -2.17
N GLU A 22 7.94 -6.21 -3.48
CA GLU A 22 7.14 -7.24 -4.16
C GLU A 22 7.53 -8.64 -3.71
N MET A 23 8.83 -8.93 -3.64
CA MET A 23 9.34 -10.27 -3.34
C MET A 23 9.44 -10.58 -1.85
N GLN A 24 9.47 -9.57 -0.98
CA GLN A 24 9.65 -9.76 0.47
C GLN A 24 8.43 -9.31 1.28
N LEU A 25 8.01 -8.06 1.13
CA LEU A 25 6.94 -7.50 1.98
C LEU A 25 5.56 -8.07 1.63
N LYS A 26 5.22 -8.15 0.33
CA LYS A 26 3.93 -8.71 -0.08
C LYS A 26 3.72 -10.15 0.40
N PRO A 27 4.68 -11.09 0.25
CA PRO A 27 4.54 -12.45 0.80
C PRO A 27 4.32 -12.48 2.31
N ILE A 28 5.04 -11.65 3.08
CA ILE A 28 4.87 -11.57 4.54
C ILE A 28 3.46 -11.08 4.88
N LEU A 29 3.00 -10.00 4.25
CA LEU A 29 1.67 -9.44 4.49
C LEU A 29 0.55 -10.41 4.08
N SER A 30 0.73 -11.10 2.95
CA SER A 30 -0.18 -12.14 2.47
C SER A 30 -0.26 -13.31 3.46
N TYR A 31 0.88 -13.78 3.97
CA TYR A 31 0.93 -14.77 5.05
C TYR A 31 0.18 -14.31 6.30
N MET A 32 0.30 -13.02 6.66
CA MET A 32 -0.44 -12.39 7.76
C MET A 32 -1.94 -12.15 7.47
N LYS A 33 -2.43 -12.58 6.30
CA LYS A 33 -3.80 -12.47 5.79
C LYS A 33 -4.29 -11.04 5.58
N ALA A 34 -3.37 -10.11 5.28
CA ALA A 34 -3.73 -8.77 4.88
C ALA A 34 -4.32 -8.74 3.46
N GLN A 35 -5.22 -7.80 3.20
CA GLN A 35 -5.62 -7.42 1.86
C GLN A 35 -4.65 -6.36 1.34
N VAL A 36 -3.63 -6.79 0.60
CA VAL A 36 -2.55 -5.91 0.16
C VAL A 36 -2.91 -5.28 -1.19
N LEU A 37 -2.80 -3.96 -1.30
CA LEU A 37 -2.99 -3.28 -2.58
C LEU A 37 -1.89 -3.70 -3.58
N PRO A 38 -2.22 -3.78 -4.88
CA PRO A 38 -1.24 -4.14 -5.90
C PRO A 38 -0.21 -3.03 -6.11
N GLU A 39 -0.63 -1.76 -6.02
CA GLU A 39 0.22 -0.60 -6.22
C GLU A 39 1.18 -0.38 -5.04
N ILE A 40 2.44 -0.06 -5.36
CA ILE A 40 3.49 0.27 -4.40
C ILE A 40 4.06 1.63 -4.79
N VAL A 41 4.26 2.48 -3.79
CA VAL A 41 5.04 3.71 -3.97
C VAL A 41 6.49 3.43 -3.60
N PHE A 42 7.36 3.55 -4.59
CA PHE A 42 8.80 3.40 -4.46
C PHE A 42 9.43 4.78 -4.68
N ILE A 43 10.21 5.22 -3.70
CA ILE A 43 10.83 6.55 -3.67
C ILE A 43 12.35 6.37 -3.60
N GLU A 44 13.09 7.00 -4.49
CA GLU A 44 14.55 6.96 -4.48
C GLU A 44 15.15 8.14 -3.73
N GLY A 45 16.40 8.02 -3.29
CA GLY A 45 17.09 9.11 -2.59
C GLY A 45 17.14 10.44 -3.37
N GLN A 46 17.08 10.39 -4.70
CA GLN A 46 17.04 11.57 -5.57
C GLN A 46 15.72 12.36 -5.47
N ASP A 47 14.64 11.74 -5.01
CA ASP A 47 13.34 12.39 -4.87
C ASP A 47 13.23 13.19 -3.55
N PHE A 48 14.26 13.08 -2.70
CA PHE A 48 14.36 13.78 -1.43
C PHE A 48 15.30 14.98 -1.50
N ASN A 49 14.88 16.10 -0.93
CA ASN A 49 15.74 17.21 -0.58
C ASN A 49 15.57 17.52 0.91
N ARG A 50 16.67 17.54 1.67
CA ARG A 50 16.65 17.84 3.12
C ARG A 50 15.61 17.03 3.93
N HIS A 51 15.37 15.77 3.54
CA HIS A 51 14.36 14.86 4.13
C HIS A 51 12.90 15.15 3.76
N GLU A 52 12.65 16.04 2.81
CA GLU A 52 11.33 16.30 2.23
C GLU A 52 11.26 15.71 0.82
N ILE A 53 10.10 15.17 0.45
CA ILE A 53 9.83 14.70 -0.92
C ILE A 53 9.54 15.95 -1.75
N GLU A 54 10.42 16.28 -2.71
CA GLU A 54 10.20 17.42 -3.62
C GLU A 54 9.61 16.99 -4.97
N ASN A 55 9.69 15.69 -5.29
CA ASN A 55 9.17 15.18 -6.54
C ASN A 55 7.63 15.15 -6.53
N ILE A 56 7.01 15.99 -7.37
CA ILE A 56 5.55 16.10 -7.53
C ILE A 56 4.93 14.77 -7.98
N ASP A 57 5.62 14.00 -8.82
CA ASP A 57 5.11 12.71 -9.29
C ASP A 57 4.99 11.70 -8.12
N ILE A 58 5.87 11.78 -7.13
CA ILE A 58 5.78 10.95 -5.93
C ILE A 58 4.59 11.36 -5.07
N HIS A 59 4.33 12.67 -4.92
CA HIS A 59 3.12 13.16 -4.23
C HIS A 59 1.85 12.66 -4.89
N PHE A 60 1.75 12.78 -6.22
CA PHE A 60 0.60 12.27 -6.96
C PHE A 60 0.39 10.76 -6.76
N ARG A 61 1.47 9.97 -6.79
CA ARG A 61 1.40 8.53 -6.53
C ARG A 61 1.00 8.21 -5.09
N LEU A 62 1.42 8.99 -4.10
CA LEU A 62 1.02 8.85 -2.71
C LEU A 62 -0.46 9.19 -2.51
N GLU A 63 -0.93 10.29 -3.09
CA GLU A 63 -2.34 10.69 -3.04
C GLU A 63 -3.23 9.59 -3.60
N LYS A 64 -2.91 9.11 -4.81
CA LYS A 64 -3.65 8.01 -5.42
C LYS A 64 -3.63 6.73 -4.56
N LEU A 65 -2.47 6.37 -4.02
CA LEU A 65 -2.36 5.19 -3.14
C LEU A 65 -3.24 5.32 -1.90
N VAL A 66 -3.33 6.52 -1.32
CA VAL A 66 -4.21 6.81 -0.18
C VAL A 66 -5.68 6.70 -0.59
N GLU A 67 -6.07 7.31 -1.71
CA GLU A 67 -7.44 7.22 -2.24
C GLU A 67 -7.87 5.77 -2.44
N ASP A 68 -7.03 4.98 -3.14
CA ASP A 68 -7.29 3.56 -3.38
C ASP A 68 -7.35 2.76 -2.07
N THR A 69 -6.50 3.08 -1.10
CA THR A 69 -6.48 2.40 0.21
C THR A 69 -7.77 2.67 0.99
N VAL A 70 -8.24 3.92 1.02
CA VAL A 70 -9.47 4.31 1.72
C VAL A 70 -10.67 3.66 1.05
N LEU A 71 -10.78 3.78 -0.28
CA LEU A 71 -11.86 3.16 -1.06
C LEU A 71 -11.94 1.65 -0.80
N MET A 72 -10.81 0.95 -0.91
CA MET A 72 -10.77 -0.50 -0.70
C MET A 72 -11.11 -0.87 0.75
N THR A 73 -10.72 -0.05 1.72
CA THR A 73 -11.08 -0.25 3.13
C THR A 73 -12.59 -0.16 3.33
N GLU A 74 -13.24 0.86 2.75
CA GLU A 74 -14.69 1.04 2.84
C GLU A 74 -15.44 -0.12 2.19
N VAL A 75 -15.10 -0.46 0.94
CA VAL A 75 -15.70 -1.58 0.19
C VAL A 75 -15.56 -2.89 0.97
N TYR A 76 -14.37 -3.16 1.51
CA TYR A 76 -14.11 -4.38 2.25
C TYR A 76 -14.90 -4.45 3.56
N GLN A 77 -15.02 -3.34 4.30
CA GLN A 77 -15.84 -3.27 5.51
C GLN A 77 -17.33 -3.48 5.21
N GLU A 78 -17.85 -2.85 4.15
CA GLU A 78 -19.24 -3.04 3.75
C GLU A 78 -19.53 -4.48 3.35
N PHE A 79 -18.66 -5.10 2.55
CA PHE A 79 -18.80 -6.48 2.15
C PHE A 79 -18.82 -7.41 3.36
N LYS A 80 -17.92 -7.19 4.33
CA LYS A 80 -17.87 -7.96 5.57
C LYS A 80 -19.16 -7.82 6.39
N ARG A 81 -19.68 -6.60 6.56
CA ARG A 81 -20.96 -6.37 7.27
C ARG A 81 -22.13 -7.08 6.58
N LYS A 82 -22.18 -7.05 5.23
CA LYS A 82 -23.21 -7.75 4.45
C LYS A 82 -23.12 -9.27 4.62
N GLN A 83 -21.91 -9.83 4.64
CA GLN A 83 -21.72 -11.26 4.91
C GLN A 83 -22.16 -11.64 6.32
N GLU A 84 -21.78 -10.86 7.33
CA GLU A 84 -22.18 -11.09 8.71
C GLU A 84 -23.71 -11.03 8.85
N ALA A 85 -24.38 -10.05 8.24
CA ALA A 85 -25.84 -9.94 8.26
C ALA A 85 -26.58 -11.05 7.51
N LEU A 86 -25.94 -11.75 6.58
CA LEU A 86 -26.53 -12.90 5.86
C LEU A 86 -26.40 -14.22 6.64
N LEU A 87 -25.47 -14.26 7.60
CA LEU A 87 -25.16 -15.44 8.41
C LEU A 87 -26.01 -15.52 9.70
N PHE A 88 -26.84 -14.51 9.97
CA PHE A 88 -27.80 -14.45 11.08
C PHE A 88 -29.20 -14.12 10.57
#